data_AF-A0A6A4UDE8-F1
#
_entry.id   AF-A0A6A4UDE8-F1
#
_cell.length_a   1.000
_cell.length_b   1.000
_cell.length_c   1.000
_cell.angle_alpha   90.00
_cell.angle_beta   90.00
_cell.angle_gamma   90.00
#
_symmetry.space_group_name_H-M   'P 1'
#
loop_
_entity.id
_entity.type
_entity.pdbx_description
1 polymer ?
#
loop_
_entity_poly.entity_id
_entity_poly.type
_entity_poly.pdbx_seq_one_letter_code
_entity_poly.pdbx_strand_id
1 'polypeptide(L)'
;MDKVKFTAMKDGDAADYSMLDVHEREYAAGTADRLLSALVELDESLSGYQVTRLGHSLQAATRAWRAGADTDWVVAALLHDIGDIYAPYNHDEYAAAILKPFVREQVTWVVEKHGDFQRLYYAHHVGGNQHARDRYRDHAYFQDCADFCEVWDQSSFDPDYPMMTVEDFAPLVREVFARKAYDPAVIRAGERVPLTDATRAAGRVV
;
A
#
# COMPACT_ATOMS: atom_id res chain seq x y z
N MET A 1 20.26 -24.92 10.95
CA MET A 1 19.79 -23.75 11.70
C MET A 1 19.88 -24.08 13.17
N ASP A 2 20.58 -23.24 13.91
CA ASP A 2 20.62 -23.33 15.35
C ASP A 2 19.22 -23.06 15.90
N LYS A 3 18.91 -23.64 17.06
CA LYS A 3 17.60 -23.52 17.72
C LYS A 3 17.81 -22.98 19.12
N VAL A 4 16.89 -22.12 19.56
CA VAL A 4 16.79 -21.73 20.96
C VAL A 4 16.53 -22.94 21.84
N LYS A 5 16.94 -22.87 23.11
CA LYS A 5 16.76 -23.98 24.06
C LYS A 5 15.38 -24.01 24.73
N PHE A 6 14.63 -22.91 24.67
CA PHE A 6 13.35 -22.77 25.35
C PHE A 6 12.18 -23.32 24.52
N THR A 7 11.11 -23.75 25.21
CA THR A 7 9.83 -24.12 24.60
C THR A 7 8.71 -23.09 24.90
N ALA A 8 8.96 -22.17 25.83
CA ALA A 8 8.14 -20.99 26.09
C ALA A 8 9.05 -19.76 26.23
N MET A 9 8.67 -18.62 25.63
CA MET A 9 9.50 -17.40 25.57
C MET A 9 10.03 -16.94 26.94
N LYS A 10 9.21 -17.06 27.99
CA LYS A 10 9.59 -16.68 29.37
C LYS A 10 10.80 -17.45 29.93
N ASP A 11 11.15 -18.59 29.33
CA ASP A 11 12.24 -19.47 29.78
C ASP A 11 13.52 -19.27 28.93
N GLY A 12 13.51 -18.34 27.98
CA GLY A 12 14.67 -17.99 27.15
C GLY A 12 15.65 -17.05 27.84
N ASP A 13 16.88 -16.99 27.34
CA ASP A 13 17.91 -16.06 27.83
C ASP A 13 18.45 -15.11 26.75
N ALA A 14 19.37 -14.23 27.16
CA ALA A 14 19.95 -13.23 26.27
C ALA A 14 20.66 -13.84 25.04
N ALA A 15 21.25 -15.02 25.15
CA ALA A 15 21.93 -15.66 24.04
C ALA A 15 20.92 -16.21 23.03
N ASP A 16 19.83 -16.84 23.50
CA ASP A 16 18.72 -17.27 22.65
C ASP A 16 18.15 -16.10 21.86
N TYR A 17 17.85 -14.97 22.54
CA TYR A 17 17.26 -13.81 21.90
C TYR A 17 18.23 -13.02 21.00
N SER A 18 19.53 -13.00 21.31
CA SER A 18 20.52 -12.38 20.41
C SER A 18 20.62 -13.16 19.09
N MET A 19 20.52 -14.49 19.14
CA MET A 19 20.48 -15.33 17.93
C MET A 19 19.18 -15.06 17.15
N LEU A 20 18.03 -15.04 17.83
CA LEU A 20 16.73 -14.78 17.17
C LEU A 20 16.66 -13.40 16.53
N ASP A 21 17.15 -12.35 17.19
CA ASP A 21 17.12 -10.97 16.67
C ASP A 21 17.83 -10.85 15.31
N VAL A 22 18.94 -11.56 15.10
CA VAL A 22 19.61 -11.61 13.79
C VAL A 22 18.70 -12.23 12.73
N HIS A 23 18.12 -13.40 13.02
CA HIS A 23 17.23 -14.10 12.09
C HIS A 23 15.94 -13.32 11.82
N GLU A 24 15.36 -12.68 12.83
CA GLU A 24 14.16 -11.85 12.72
C GLU A 24 14.43 -10.63 11.83
N ARG A 25 15.57 -9.96 11.98
CA ARG A 25 15.97 -8.82 11.13
C ARG A 25 16.22 -9.26 9.69
N GLU A 26 16.92 -10.38 9.48
CA GLU A 26 17.12 -10.95 8.14
C GLU A 26 15.78 -11.30 7.49
N TYR A 27 14.87 -11.93 8.22
CA TYR A 27 13.54 -12.24 7.73
C TYR A 27 12.75 -10.96 7.40
N ALA A 28 12.73 -9.98 8.31
CA ALA A 28 12.03 -8.71 8.13
C ALA A 28 12.56 -7.92 6.90
N ALA A 29 13.86 -7.95 6.63
CA ALA A 29 14.46 -7.32 5.45
C ALA A 29 13.92 -7.89 4.12
N GLY A 30 13.46 -9.14 4.10
CA GLY A 30 12.84 -9.76 2.93
C GLY A 30 11.36 -9.40 2.69
N THR A 31 10.78 -8.46 3.46
CA THR A 31 9.34 -8.14 3.37
C THR A 31 8.96 -7.57 2.01
N ALA A 32 9.80 -6.71 1.42
CA ALA A 32 9.55 -6.14 0.10
C ALA A 32 9.33 -7.23 -0.96
N ASP A 33 10.25 -8.19 -1.05
CA ASP A 33 10.19 -9.24 -2.06
C ASP A 33 8.99 -10.18 -1.84
N ARG A 34 8.63 -10.46 -0.59
CA ARG A 34 7.41 -11.23 -0.28
C ARG A 34 6.13 -10.50 -0.73
N LEU A 35 6.07 -9.18 -0.55
CA LEU A 35 4.93 -8.39 -1.01
C LEU A 35 4.86 -8.32 -2.54
N LEU A 36 5.99 -8.20 -3.22
CA LEU A 36 6.06 -8.26 -4.69
C LEU A 36 5.59 -9.63 -5.21
N SER A 37 5.97 -10.74 -4.57
CA SER A 37 5.43 -12.05 -4.90
C SER A 37 3.92 -12.15 -4.65
N ALA A 38 3.43 -11.64 -3.51
CA ALA A 38 2.00 -11.65 -3.19
C ALA A 38 1.17 -10.80 -4.17
N LEU A 39 1.73 -9.70 -4.71
CA LEU A 39 1.10 -8.94 -5.79
C LEU A 39 0.90 -9.79 -7.05
N VAL A 40 1.84 -10.68 -7.38
CA VAL A 40 1.69 -11.60 -8.51
C VAL A 40 0.60 -12.64 -8.21
N GLU A 41 0.50 -13.12 -6.97
CA GLU A 41 -0.55 -14.04 -6.56
C GLU A 41 -1.96 -13.40 -6.56
N LEU A 42 -2.07 -12.07 -6.40
CA LEU A 42 -3.36 -11.36 -6.58
C LEU A 42 -3.97 -11.59 -7.96
N ASP A 43 -3.15 -11.85 -8.98
CA ASP A 43 -3.59 -12.06 -10.36
C ASP A 43 -4.57 -13.24 -10.50
N GLU A 44 -4.50 -14.22 -9.57
CA GLU A 44 -5.37 -15.40 -9.55
C GLU A 44 -6.69 -15.20 -8.77
N SER A 45 -6.92 -14.00 -8.23
CA SER A 45 -8.08 -13.68 -7.38
C SER A 45 -9.30 -13.16 -8.17
N LEU A 46 -10.32 -12.68 -7.44
CA LEU A 46 -11.65 -12.20 -7.85
C LEU A 46 -11.88 -12.04 -9.39
N SER A 47 -12.76 -12.88 -9.95
CA SER A 47 -13.14 -12.84 -11.36
C SER A 47 -14.31 -11.89 -11.64
N GLY A 48 -14.31 -11.22 -12.80
CA GLY A 48 -15.44 -10.40 -13.28
C GLY A 48 -15.08 -9.03 -13.85
N TYR A 49 -13.89 -8.50 -13.54
CA TYR A 49 -13.35 -7.30 -14.17
C TYR A 49 -12.62 -7.62 -15.48
N GLN A 50 -12.51 -6.63 -16.38
CA GLN A 50 -11.70 -6.75 -17.60
C GLN A 50 -10.19 -6.69 -17.33
N VAL A 51 -9.81 -6.27 -16.12
CA VAL A 51 -8.43 -6.16 -15.63
C VAL A 51 -8.30 -7.02 -14.38
N THR A 52 -7.19 -7.73 -14.24
CA THR A 52 -6.90 -8.52 -13.04
C THR A 52 -6.59 -7.62 -11.85
N ARG A 53 -6.55 -8.16 -10.62
CA ARG A 53 -6.18 -7.36 -9.44
C ARG A 53 -4.74 -6.86 -9.48
N LEU A 54 -3.82 -7.67 -10.00
CA LEU A 54 -2.46 -7.22 -10.29
C LEU A 54 -2.48 -6.09 -11.32
N GLY A 55 -3.22 -6.25 -12.42
CA GLY A 55 -3.36 -5.22 -13.44
C GLY A 55 -3.87 -3.90 -12.86
N HIS A 56 -4.91 -3.94 -12.03
CA HIS A 56 -5.45 -2.77 -11.33
C HIS A 56 -4.37 -2.08 -10.48
N SER A 57 -3.64 -2.83 -9.67
CA SER A 57 -2.55 -2.32 -8.82
C SER A 57 -1.44 -1.66 -9.64
N LEU A 58 -1.03 -2.28 -10.75
CA LEU A 58 -0.03 -1.75 -11.67
C LEU A 58 -0.50 -0.47 -12.39
N GLN A 59 -1.78 -0.41 -12.79
CA GLN A 59 -2.36 0.79 -13.39
C GLN A 59 -2.39 1.95 -12.40
N ALA A 60 -2.84 1.71 -11.16
CA ALA A 60 -2.90 2.73 -10.11
C ALA A 60 -1.50 3.30 -9.81
N ALA A 61 -0.51 2.42 -9.62
CA ALA A 61 0.88 2.80 -9.42
C ALA A 61 1.48 3.54 -10.63
N THR A 62 1.15 3.11 -11.85
CA THR A 62 1.60 3.77 -13.08
C THR A 62 1.00 5.18 -13.21
N ARG A 63 -0.29 5.36 -12.87
CA ARG A 63 -0.92 6.69 -12.85
C ARG A 63 -0.27 7.60 -11.82
N ALA A 64 -0.02 7.10 -10.61
CA ALA A 64 0.70 7.84 -9.56
C ALA A 64 2.12 8.23 -10.03
N TRP A 65 2.84 7.29 -10.63
CA TRP A 65 4.17 7.54 -11.18
C TRP A 65 4.11 8.61 -12.28
N ARG A 66 3.25 8.48 -13.29
CA ARG A 66 3.11 9.48 -14.36
C ARG A 66 2.68 10.85 -13.84
N ALA A 67 1.90 10.91 -12.75
CA ALA A 67 1.48 12.16 -12.12
C ALA A 67 2.58 12.82 -11.25
N GLY A 68 3.80 12.26 -11.23
CA GLY A 68 4.90 12.81 -10.45
C GLY A 68 4.77 12.57 -8.94
N ALA A 69 3.89 11.65 -8.50
CA ALA A 69 3.76 11.31 -7.09
C ALA A 69 5.10 10.82 -6.50
N ASP A 70 5.34 11.06 -5.23
CA ASP A 70 6.57 10.60 -4.59
C ASP A 70 6.55 9.09 -4.29
N THR A 71 7.67 8.55 -3.80
CA THR A 71 7.84 7.12 -3.57
C THR A 71 6.75 6.53 -2.68
N ASP A 72 6.36 7.21 -1.60
CA ASP A 72 5.35 6.68 -0.67
C ASP A 72 3.99 6.56 -1.36
N TRP A 73 3.59 7.57 -2.15
CA TRP A 73 2.33 7.53 -2.89
C TRP A 73 2.33 6.45 -3.97
N VAL A 74 3.44 6.29 -4.69
CA VAL A 74 3.55 5.26 -5.76
C VAL A 74 3.47 3.86 -5.15
N VAL A 75 4.21 3.60 -4.07
CA VAL A 75 4.20 2.29 -3.40
C VAL A 75 2.85 2.04 -2.71
N ALA A 76 2.22 3.07 -2.13
CA ALA A 76 0.88 2.94 -1.57
C ALA A 76 -0.17 2.65 -2.65
N ALA A 77 -0.13 3.33 -3.81
CA ALA A 77 -1.02 3.02 -4.92
C ALA A 77 -0.83 1.59 -5.44
N LEU A 78 0.41 1.09 -5.46
CA LEU A 78 0.69 -0.30 -5.84
C LEU A 78 0.12 -1.31 -4.82
N LEU A 79 0.16 -1.00 -3.53
CA LEU A 79 -0.13 -1.96 -2.46
C LEU A 79 -1.47 -1.72 -1.74
N HIS A 80 -2.27 -0.73 -2.14
CA HIS A 80 -3.49 -0.35 -1.41
C HIS A 80 -4.51 -1.49 -1.28
N ASP A 81 -4.55 -2.38 -2.29
CA ASP A 81 -5.45 -3.53 -2.37
C ASP A 81 -4.79 -4.87 -1.99
N ILE A 82 -3.54 -4.88 -1.50
CA ILE A 82 -2.83 -6.14 -1.16
C ILE A 82 -3.56 -6.98 -0.09
N GLY A 83 -4.46 -6.36 0.68
CA GLY A 83 -5.30 -7.02 1.66
C GLY A 83 -6.40 -7.90 1.06
N ASP A 84 -6.76 -7.78 -0.22
CA ASP A 84 -7.91 -8.49 -0.81
C ASP A 84 -7.81 -10.01 -0.67
N ILE A 85 -6.59 -10.57 -0.68
CA ILE A 85 -6.35 -12.01 -0.52
C ILE A 85 -6.71 -12.50 0.89
N TYR A 86 -6.37 -11.70 1.91
CA TYR A 86 -6.35 -12.15 3.31
C TYR A 86 -7.49 -11.57 4.14
N ALA A 87 -7.98 -10.39 3.77
CA ALA A 87 -8.87 -9.57 4.57
C ALA A 87 -9.91 -8.81 3.71
N PRO A 88 -10.68 -9.48 2.83
CA PRO A 88 -11.55 -8.80 1.84
C PRO A 88 -12.67 -7.92 2.42
N TYR A 89 -12.94 -8.00 3.73
CA TYR A 89 -13.95 -7.16 4.40
C TYR A 89 -13.36 -5.91 5.07
N ASN A 90 -12.03 -5.81 5.15
CA ASN A 90 -11.27 -4.70 5.72
C ASN A 90 -9.86 -4.65 5.11
N HIS A 91 -9.79 -4.82 3.79
CA HIS A 91 -8.54 -5.01 3.05
C HIS A 91 -7.67 -3.74 3.11
N ASP A 92 -8.34 -2.59 3.14
CA ASP A 92 -7.81 -1.25 3.35
C ASP A 92 -7.08 -1.10 4.69
N GLU A 93 -7.70 -1.54 5.78
CA GLU A 93 -7.08 -1.55 7.11
C GLU A 93 -5.85 -2.46 7.15
N TYR A 94 -5.94 -3.63 6.52
CA TYR A 94 -4.84 -4.59 6.44
C TYR A 94 -3.64 -4.04 5.64
N ALA A 95 -3.91 -3.48 4.46
CA ALA A 95 -2.89 -2.85 3.63
C ALA A 95 -2.21 -1.67 4.35
N ALA A 96 -3.01 -0.84 5.03
CA ALA A 96 -2.48 0.26 5.83
C ALA A 96 -1.58 -0.23 6.96
N ALA A 97 -1.93 -1.33 7.65
CA ALA A 97 -1.10 -1.90 8.71
C ALA A 97 0.29 -2.36 8.22
N ILE A 98 0.38 -2.88 6.98
CA ILE A 98 1.65 -3.25 6.35
C ILE A 98 2.50 -2.01 6.06
N LEU A 99 1.89 -0.95 5.52
CA LEU A 99 2.61 0.24 5.07
C LEU A 99 2.99 1.20 6.21
N LYS A 100 2.15 1.27 7.26
CA LYS A 100 2.24 2.21 8.38
C LYS A 100 3.64 2.41 8.97
N PRO A 101 4.48 1.38 9.16
CA PRO A 101 5.81 1.58 9.72
C PRO A 101 6.77 2.32 8.78
N PHE A 102 6.48 2.41 7.49
CA PHE A 102 7.44 2.78 6.45
C PHE A 102 7.05 3.98 5.61
N VAL A 103 5.85 4.55 5.79
CA VAL A 103 5.35 5.68 5.01
C VAL A 103 4.78 6.77 5.91
N ARG A 104 4.55 7.96 5.35
CA ARG A 104 3.91 9.07 6.07
C ARG A 104 2.54 8.71 6.63
N GLU A 105 2.16 9.39 7.71
CA GLU A 105 0.83 9.30 8.31
C GLU A 105 -0.28 9.61 7.29
N GLN A 106 -0.10 10.64 6.48
CA GLN A 106 -1.03 11.00 5.39
C GLN A 106 -1.32 9.81 4.47
N VAL A 107 -0.28 9.11 4.03
CA VAL A 107 -0.38 7.98 3.08
C VAL A 107 -1.04 6.78 3.77
N THR A 108 -0.65 6.49 5.01
CA THR A 108 -1.26 5.42 5.80
C THR A 108 -2.74 5.66 5.98
N TRP A 109 -3.14 6.88 6.33
CA TRP A 109 -4.55 7.23 6.54
C TRP A 109 -5.36 7.11 5.25
N VAL A 110 -4.81 7.58 4.11
CA VAL A 110 -5.49 7.45 2.82
C VAL A 110 -5.70 5.98 2.47
N VAL A 111 -4.69 5.12 2.61
CA VAL A 111 -4.86 3.68 2.37
C VAL A 111 -5.86 3.08 3.35
N GLU A 112 -5.81 3.42 4.64
CA GLU A 112 -6.73 2.86 5.64
C GLU A 112 -8.20 3.21 5.38
N LYS A 113 -8.47 4.32 4.68
CA LYS A 113 -9.84 4.83 4.46
C LYS A 113 -10.32 4.73 3.02
N HIS A 114 -9.45 4.35 2.07
CA HIS A 114 -9.81 4.31 0.66
C HIS A 114 -11.05 3.43 0.41
N GLY A 115 -11.24 2.36 1.19
CA GLY A 115 -12.41 1.47 1.13
C GLY A 115 -13.75 2.18 1.35
N ASP A 116 -13.81 3.17 2.24
CA ASP A 116 -15.00 3.99 2.47
C ASP A 116 -15.18 5.05 1.35
N PHE A 117 -14.10 5.50 0.71
CA PHE A 117 -14.12 6.51 -0.36
C PHE A 117 -14.50 5.93 -1.72
N GLN A 118 -14.01 4.72 -2.07
CA GLN A 118 -14.38 4.03 -3.32
C GLN A 118 -15.88 3.72 -3.42
N ARG A 119 -16.58 3.60 -2.28
CA ARG A 119 -18.03 3.36 -2.22
C ARG A 119 -18.85 4.42 -2.94
N LEU A 120 -18.29 5.62 -3.14
CA LEU A 120 -18.90 6.67 -3.95
C LEU A 120 -19.30 6.19 -5.35
N TYR A 121 -18.47 5.34 -5.95
CA TYR A 121 -18.60 4.95 -7.36
C TYR A 121 -19.59 3.79 -7.56
N TYR A 122 -19.72 2.87 -6.60
CA TYR A 122 -20.49 1.63 -6.82
C TYR A 122 -21.56 1.32 -5.77
N ALA A 123 -21.46 1.82 -4.53
CA ALA A 123 -22.27 1.29 -3.43
C ALA A 123 -23.78 1.47 -3.63
N HIS A 124 -24.21 2.57 -4.27
CA HIS A 124 -25.61 2.83 -4.60
C HIS A 124 -26.23 1.83 -5.58
N HIS A 125 -25.40 1.16 -6.41
CA HIS A 125 -25.87 0.11 -7.31
C HIS A 125 -26.14 -1.23 -6.59
N VAL A 126 -25.62 -1.40 -5.37
CA VAL A 126 -25.75 -2.63 -4.57
C VAL A 126 -26.48 -2.40 -3.24
N GLY A 127 -27.19 -1.27 -3.10
CA GLY A 127 -27.95 -0.93 -1.88
C GLY A 127 -27.10 -0.50 -0.69
N GLY A 128 -25.82 -0.21 -0.90
CA GLY A 128 -24.90 0.30 0.12
C GLY A 128 -24.92 1.82 0.24
N ASN A 129 -24.23 2.34 1.26
CA ASN A 129 -24.07 3.78 1.48
C ASN A 129 -23.00 4.36 0.53
N GLN A 130 -23.43 5.10 -0.48
CA GLN A 130 -22.57 5.85 -1.41
C GLN A 130 -21.69 6.89 -0.71
N HIS A 131 -22.18 7.50 0.37
CA HIS A 131 -21.53 8.59 1.07
C HIS A 131 -20.87 8.14 2.39
N ALA A 132 -20.37 6.90 2.42
CA ALA A 132 -19.68 6.34 3.59
C ALA A 132 -18.49 7.19 4.07
N ARG A 133 -17.81 7.85 3.13
CA ARG A 133 -16.71 8.80 3.38
C ARG A 133 -17.09 10.01 4.23
N ASP A 134 -18.34 10.43 4.24
CA ASP A 134 -18.76 11.72 4.84
C ASP A 134 -18.53 11.76 6.37
N ARG A 135 -18.36 10.60 7.01
CA ARG A 135 -17.94 10.52 8.42
C ARG A 135 -16.55 11.10 8.68
N TYR A 136 -15.74 11.28 7.64
CA TYR A 136 -14.39 11.84 7.71
C TYR A 136 -14.30 13.26 7.14
N ARG A 137 -15.42 13.94 6.85
CA ARG A 137 -15.47 15.23 6.13
C ARG A 137 -14.58 16.34 6.70
N ASP A 138 -14.31 16.30 8.01
CA ASP A 138 -13.51 17.30 8.71
C ASP A 138 -12.05 16.85 8.93
N HIS A 139 -11.64 15.69 8.39
CA HIS A 139 -10.28 15.18 8.49
C HIS A 139 -9.32 15.89 7.52
N ALA A 140 -8.10 16.19 7.96
CA ALA A 140 -7.11 16.96 7.19
C ALA A 140 -6.75 16.31 5.84
N TYR A 141 -6.82 14.98 5.75
CA TYR A 141 -6.48 14.19 4.56
C TYR A 141 -7.72 13.74 3.76
N PHE A 142 -8.92 14.25 4.07
CA PHE A 142 -10.16 13.87 3.36
C PHE A 142 -10.02 14.06 1.85
N GLN A 143 -9.54 15.24 1.43
CA GLN A 143 -9.37 15.52 0.00
C GLN A 143 -8.29 14.65 -0.64
N ASP A 144 -7.22 14.32 0.10
CA ASP A 144 -6.16 13.45 -0.43
C ASP A 144 -6.69 12.04 -0.74
N CYS A 145 -7.57 11.51 0.12
CA CYS A 145 -8.21 10.21 -0.11
C CYS A 145 -9.23 10.28 -1.26
N ALA A 146 -10.01 11.37 -1.35
CA ALA A 146 -10.91 11.59 -2.47
C ALA A 146 -10.16 11.65 -3.81
N ASP A 147 -9.05 12.40 -3.86
CA ASP A 147 -8.21 12.54 -5.05
C ASP A 147 -7.53 11.21 -5.40
N PHE A 148 -6.95 10.51 -4.42
CA PHE A 148 -6.39 9.16 -4.61
C PHE A 148 -7.41 8.23 -5.26
N CYS A 149 -8.63 8.20 -4.73
CA CYS A 149 -9.69 7.34 -5.24
C CYS A 149 -10.12 7.74 -6.66
N GLU A 150 -10.32 9.03 -6.93
CA GLU A 150 -10.74 9.55 -8.24
C GLU A 150 -9.68 9.32 -9.33
N VAL A 151 -8.43 9.69 -9.04
CA VAL A 151 -7.39 9.81 -10.07
C VAL A 151 -6.56 8.55 -10.26
N TRP A 152 -6.49 7.64 -9.27
CA TRP A 152 -5.62 6.46 -9.31
C TRP A 152 -6.35 5.14 -9.11
N ASP A 153 -7.20 5.00 -8.10
CA ASP A 153 -7.87 3.72 -7.77
C ASP A 153 -9.02 3.43 -8.76
N GLN A 154 -10.13 4.15 -8.69
CA GLN A 154 -11.34 3.83 -9.48
C GLN A 154 -11.12 3.89 -11.01
N SER A 155 -10.12 4.65 -11.46
CA SER A 155 -9.79 4.82 -12.88
C SER A 155 -8.86 3.73 -13.43
N SER A 156 -8.46 2.76 -12.60
CA SER A 156 -7.49 1.70 -12.93
C SER A 156 -8.16 0.36 -13.23
N PHE A 157 -9.14 0.38 -14.15
CA PHE A 157 -9.85 -0.79 -14.64
C PHE A 157 -9.93 -0.83 -16.18
N ASP A 158 -8.98 -0.16 -16.86
CA ASP A 158 -8.97 0.00 -18.32
C ASP A 158 -8.07 -1.06 -18.98
N PRO A 159 -8.60 -2.04 -19.73
CA PRO A 159 -7.79 -3.10 -20.34
C PRO A 159 -6.79 -2.59 -21.39
N ASP A 160 -7.00 -1.38 -21.93
CA ASP A 160 -6.15 -0.79 -22.96
C ASP A 160 -5.11 0.20 -22.39
N TYR A 161 -5.12 0.45 -21.08
CA TYR A 161 -4.20 1.40 -20.47
C TYR A 161 -2.78 0.81 -20.36
N PRO A 162 -1.75 1.48 -20.94
CA PRO A 162 -0.38 1.01 -20.84
C PRO A 162 0.15 1.21 -19.42
N MET A 163 0.51 0.10 -18.76
CA MET A 163 1.02 0.07 -17.39
C MET A 163 2.46 -0.45 -17.33
N MET A 164 3.19 -0.01 -16.31
CA MET A 164 4.51 -0.51 -15.92
C MET A 164 4.39 -1.91 -15.29
N THR A 165 5.50 -2.63 -15.17
CA THR A 165 5.52 -3.98 -14.59
C THR A 165 5.88 -3.99 -13.10
N VAL A 166 5.77 -5.15 -12.46
CA VAL A 166 6.21 -5.35 -11.07
C VAL A 166 7.70 -5.03 -10.91
N GLU A 167 8.53 -5.40 -11.89
CA GLU A 167 9.97 -5.16 -11.91
C GLU A 167 10.31 -3.66 -11.93
N ASP A 168 9.51 -2.85 -12.64
CA ASP A 168 9.71 -1.40 -12.69
C ASP A 168 9.48 -0.74 -11.32
N PHE A 169 8.56 -1.28 -10.51
CA PHE A 169 8.27 -0.76 -9.17
C PHE A 169 9.10 -1.41 -8.06
N ALA A 170 9.69 -2.58 -8.29
CA ALA A 170 10.44 -3.32 -7.28
C ALA A 170 11.53 -2.47 -6.56
N PRO A 171 12.31 -1.61 -7.23
CA PRO A 171 13.27 -0.73 -6.54
C PRO A 171 12.61 0.22 -5.52
N LEU A 172 11.44 0.79 -5.85
CA LEU A 172 10.72 1.71 -4.97
C LEU A 172 10.15 0.99 -3.75
N VAL A 173 9.59 -0.20 -3.95
CA VAL A 173 9.09 -1.04 -2.84
C VAL A 173 10.24 -1.40 -1.91
N ARG A 174 11.38 -1.85 -2.44
CA ARG A 174 12.56 -2.15 -1.64
C ARG A 174 13.10 -0.93 -0.90
N GLU A 175 13.07 0.25 -1.51
CA GLU A 175 13.44 1.52 -0.85
C GLU A 175 12.55 1.80 0.35
N VAL A 176 11.23 1.67 0.22
CA VAL A 176 10.27 1.92 1.31
C VAL A 176 10.49 0.95 2.47
N PHE A 177 10.54 -0.36 2.20
CA PHE A 177 10.65 -1.37 3.24
C PHE A 177 12.07 -1.52 3.82
N ALA A 178 13.08 -0.89 3.23
CA ALA A 178 14.42 -0.76 3.81
C ALA A 178 14.53 0.36 4.87
N ARG A 179 13.50 1.21 5.01
CA ARG A 179 13.48 2.29 6.00
C ARG A 179 13.42 1.72 7.42
N LYS A 180 13.96 2.49 8.38
CA LYS A 180 13.78 2.19 9.79
C LYS A 180 12.29 2.30 10.14
N ALA A 181 11.70 1.20 10.61
CA ALA A 181 10.30 1.16 11.01
C ALA A 181 9.98 2.25 12.04
N TYR A 182 8.90 2.98 11.82
CA TYR A 182 8.41 4.09 12.64
C TYR A 182 9.42 5.23 12.84
N ASP A 183 10.34 5.44 11.89
CA ASP A 183 11.22 6.61 11.93
C ASP A 183 10.39 7.90 11.85
N PRO A 184 10.46 8.82 12.84
CA PRO A 184 9.71 10.07 12.83
C PRO A 184 9.95 10.92 11.58
N ALA A 185 11.15 10.85 10.98
CA ALA A 185 11.47 11.56 9.74
C ALA A 185 10.73 10.99 8.51
N VAL A 186 10.23 9.76 8.59
CA VAL A 186 9.40 9.11 7.58
C VAL A 186 7.92 9.31 7.90
N ILE A 187 7.50 9.04 9.15
CA ILE A 187 6.09 9.11 9.56
C ILE A 187 5.52 10.53 9.39
N ARG A 188 6.31 11.57 9.72
CA ARG A 188 5.96 12.99 9.48
C ARG A 188 4.52 13.32 9.88
N ALA A 189 4.16 12.97 11.12
CA ALA A 189 2.80 13.10 11.63
C ALA A 189 2.29 14.56 11.52
N GLY A 190 1.06 14.73 11.04
CA GLY A 190 0.43 16.02 10.77
C GLY A 190 0.93 16.75 9.52
N GLU A 191 1.89 16.20 8.79
CA GLU A 191 2.40 16.81 7.56
C GLU A 191 1.62 16.33 6.33
N ARG A 192 1.30 17.28 5.43
CA ARG A 192 0.60 17.01 4.18
C ARG A 192 1.49 17.36 3.00
N VAL A 193 1.74 16.37 2.13
CA VAL A 193 2.49 16.52 0.88
C VAL A 193 1.52 16.40 -0.30
N PRO A 194 1.68 17.18 -1.39
CA PRO A 194 0.86 17.03 -2.59
C PRO A 194 0.88 15.59 -3.15
N LEU A 195 -0.27 15.12 -3.63
CA LEU A 195 -0.38 13.82 -4.31
C LEU A 195 0.42 13.77 -5.60
N THR A 196 0.44 14.88 -6.33
CA THR A 196 1.05 15.00 -7.67
C THR A 196 2.08 16.13 -7.71
N ASP A 197 3.06 16.00 -8.61
CA ASP A 197 4.11 16.99 -8.82
C ASP A 197 4.38 17.11 -10.32
N ALA A 198 3.96 18.22 -10.92
CA ALA A 198 4.10 18.44 -12.36
C ALA A 198 5.57 18.52 -12.82
N THR A 199 6.47 18.99 -11.96
CA THR A 199 7.91 19.05 -12.28
C THR A 199 8.49 17.63 -12.28
N ARG A 200 8.14 16.79 -11.30
CA ARG A 200 8.56 15.38 -11.29
C ARG A 200 7.92 14.61 -12.44
N ALA A 201 6.65 14.86 -12.74
CA ALA A 201 5.94 14.25 -13.85
C ALA A 201 6.64 14.53 -15.19
N ALA A 202 7.05 15.78 -15.45
CA ALA A 202 7.75 16.15 -16.68
C ALA A 202 9.11 15.44 -16.85
N GLY A 203 9.73 14.98 -15.76
CA GLY A 203 10.98 14.22 -15.78
C GLY A 203 10.81 12.71 -15.92
N ARG A 204 9.59 12.18 -15.82
CA ARG A 204 9.29 10.74 -16.00
C ARG A 204 8.91 10.51 -17.46
N VAL A 205 9.77 9.82 -18.20
CA VAL A 205 9.49 9.46 -19.60
C VAL A 205 8.35 8.43 -19.62
N VAL A 206 7.35 8.68 -20.48
CA VAL A 206 6.14 7.85 -20.66
C VAL A 206 6.47 6.52 -21.32
#